data_AF-A0A3B5LAL5-F1
#
_entry.id   AF-A0A3B5LAL5-F1
#
_cell.length_a   1.000
_cell.length_b   1.000
_cell.length_c   1.000
_cell.angle_alpha   90.00
_cell.angle_beta   90.00
_cell.angle_gamma   90.00
#
_symmetry.space_group_name_H-M   'P 1'
#
loop_
_entity.id
_entity.type
_entity.pdbx_description
1 polymer ?
#
loop_
_entity_poly.entity_id
_entity_poly.type
_entity_poly.pdbx_seq_one_letter_code
_entity_poly.pdbx_strand_id
1 'polypeptide(L)'
;CTRDGGFIPVNKNLWSLSYVTAMGCFSFLLLGAMFFIIDVKGWWRGQPFLYPGMNSIFVYVGHSLLGFYFPFSWEIGFQQSHWELLLQNLWGTGLWVLIAFLLYRKKFFLKI
;
A
#
# COMPACT_ATOMS: atom_id res chain seq x y z
N CYS A 1 -21.67 3.06 25.87
CA CYS A 1 -21.26 3.61 24.56
C CYS A 1 -20.77 5.05 24.73
N THR A 2 -19.48 5.25 25.00
CA THR A 2 -18.90 6.59 25.16
C THR A 2 -18.13 6.95 23.88
N ARG A 3 -18.84 6.99 22.74
CA ARG A 3 -18.21 7.27 21.43
C ARG A 3 -17.56 8.66 21.38
N ASP A 4 -18.02 9.58 22.24
CA ASP A 4 -17.69 11.01 22.15
C ASP A 4 -17.48 11.74 23.49
N GLY A 5 -17.52 11.03 24.63
CA GLY A 5 -17.50 11.65 25.97
C GLY A 5 -16.20 11.48 26.77
N GLY A 6 -15.16 10.89 26.17
CA GLY A 6 -13.84 10.80 26.81
C GLY A 6 -13.08 12.13 26.71
N PHE A 7 -12.24 12.43 27.70
CA PHE A 7 -11.46 13.68 27.78
C PHE A 7 -10.66 13.98 26.50
N ILE A 8 -10.23 12.94 25.76
CA ILE A 8 -9.61 13.07 24.44
C ILE A 8 -10.18 11.96 23.53
N PRO A 9 -10.85 12.28 22.41
CA PRO A 9 -11.42 11.29 21.53
C PRO A 9 -10.35 10.65 20.62
N VAL A 10 -10.41 9.32 20.48
CA VAL A 10 -9.38 8.53 19.77
C VAL A 10 -9.33 8.81 18.27
N ASN A 11 -10.44 9.15 17.60
CA ASN A 11 -10.46 9.26 16.14
C ASN A 11 -11.35 10.40 15.60
N LYS A 12 -11.67 11.41 16.43
CA LYS A 12 -12.51 12.55 15.98
C LYS A 12 -11.73 13.68 15.31
N ASN A 13 -10.40 13.65 15.36
CA ASN A 13 -9.51 14.49 14.56
C ASN A 13 -8.21 13.70 14.41
N LEU A 14 -7.67 13.60 13.20
CA LEU A 14 -6.42 12.87 12.86
C LEU A 14 -5.17 13.41 13.60
N TRP A 15 -5.34 14.36 14.52
CA TRP A 15 -4.35 15.07 15.32
C TRP A 15 -4.63 14.99 16.84
N SER A 16 -5.51 14.11 17.31
CA SER A 16 -5.72 13.95 18.76
C SER A 16 -4.53 13.22 19.41
N LEU A 17 -4.18 13.59 20.64
CA LEU A 17 -3.07 12.98 21.38
C LEU A 17 -3.23 11.46 21.50
N SER A 18 -4.44 10.98 21.77
CA SER A 18 -4.77 9.56 21.83
C SER A 18 -4.62 8.85 20.48
N TYR A 19 -4.91 9.53 19.37
CA TYR A 19 -4.71 8.98 18.03
C TYR A 19 -3.22 8.81 17.73
N VAL A 20 -2.44 9.87 17.95
CA VAL A 20 -0.99 9.88 17.67
C VAL A 20 -0.25 8.85 18.51
N THR A 21 -0.57 8.76 19.81
CA THR A 21 0.06 7.78 20.71
C THR A 21 -0.33 6.33 20.36
N ALA A 22 -1.60 6.07 20.03
CA ALA A 22 -2.03 4.74 19.60
C ALA A 22 -1.36 4.33 18.27
N MET A 23 -1.41 5.18 17.25
CA MET A 23 -0.77 4.91 15.95
C MET A 23 0.75 4.79 16.07
N GLY A 24 1.39 5.60 16.91
CA GLY A 24 2.81 5.50 17.22
C GLY A 24 3.18 4.16 17.85
N CYS A 25 2.40 3.70 18.85
CA CYS A 25 2.59 2.39 19.46
C CYS A 25 2.50 1.24 18.43
N PHE A 26 1.46 1.24 17.60
CA PHE A 26 1.31 0.23 16.53
C PHE A 26 2.45 0.29 15.50
N SER A 27 2.93 1.49 15.15
CA SER A 27 4.07 1.66 14.24
C SER A 27 5.34 1.03 14.80
N PHE A 28 5.67 1.26 16.08
CA PHE A 28 6.84 0.65 16.71
C PHE A 28 6.72 -0.87 16.84
N LEU A 29 5.53 -1.39 17.16
CA LEU A 29 5.27 -2.83 17.19
C LEU A 29 5.44 -3.46 15.80
N LEU A 30 4.91 -2.83 14.75
CA LEU A 30 5.07 -3.28 13.37
C LEU A 30 6.54 -3.26 12.95
N LEU A 31 7.26 -2.19 13.27
CA LEU A 31 8.69 -2.08 12.99
C LEU A 31 9.49 -3.18 13.69
N GLY A 32 9.23 -3.42 14.98
CA GLY A 32 9.88 -4.49 15.73
C GLY A 32 9.58 -5.88 15.18
N ALA A 33 8.32 -6.13 14.76
CA ALA A 33 7.93 -7.37 14.12
C ALA A 33 8.65 -7.59 12.77
N MET A 34 8.73 -6.54 11.93
CA MET A 34 9.44 -6.59 10.66
C MET A 34 10.94 -6.84 10.86
N PHE A 35 11.58 -6.13 11.79
CA PHE A 35 12.99 -6.32 12.15
C PHE A 35 13.26 -7.77 12.59
N PHE A 36 12.41 -8.32 13.46
CA PHE A 36 12.59 -9.70 13.92
C PHE A 36 12.43 -10.73 12.78
N ILE A 37 11.44 -10.55 11.90
CA ILE A 37 11.19 -11.46 10.77
C ILE A 37 12.32 -11.40 9.74
N ILE A 38 12.79 -10.20 9.42
CA ILE A 38 13.77 -9.94 8.35
C ILE A 38 15.20 -10.14 8.85
N ASP A 39 15.61 -9.43 9.90
CA ASP A 39 17.01 -9.36 10.33
C ASP A 39 17.39 -10.50 11.29
N VAL A 40 16.50 -10.91 12.19
CA VAL A 40 16.80 -11.97 13.17
C VAL A 40 16.54 -13.36 12.59
N LYS A 41 15.34 -13.58 12.04
CA LYS A 41 14.94 -14.89 11.50
C LYS A 41 15.35 -15.11 10.04
N GLY A 42 15.53 -14.06 9.25
CA GLY A 42 15.86 -14.18 7.83
C GLY A 42 14.77 -14.86 6.97
N TRP A 43 13.55 -14.99 7.47
CA TRP A 43 12.48 -15.73 6.79
C TRP A 43 11.94 -15.02 5.56
N TRP A 44 12.06 -13.70 5.53
CA TRP A 44 11.53 -12.89 4.45
C TRP A 44 12.46 -11.73 4.14
N ARG A 45 12.64 -11.43 2.85
CA ARG A 45 13.53 -10.36 2.38
C ARG A 45 12.78 -9.09 1.97
N GLY A 46 11.47 -8.97 2.24
CA GLY A 46 10.65 -7.79 1.89
C GLY A 46 10.03 -7.78 0.48
N GLN A 47 10.06 -8.91 -0.23
CA GLN A 47 9.40 -9.06 -1.55
C GLN A 47 7.91 -9.39 -1.37
N PRO A 48 6.96 -8.79 -2.10
CA PRO A 48 7.15 -8.08 -3.37
C PRO A 48 7.26 -6.56 -3.24
N PHE A 49 7.07 -5.98 -2.05
CA PHE A 49 6.99 -4.53 -1.86
C PHE A 49 8.27 -3.76 -2.22
N LEU A 50 9.42 -4.43 -2.14
CA LEU A 50 10.71 -3.86 -2.58
C LEU A 50 10.74 -3.49 -4.06
N TYR A 51 10.10 -4.26 -4.95
CA TYR A 51 10.21 -4.03 -6.39
C TYR A 51 9.57 -2.71 -6.84
N PRO A 52 8.30 -2.41 -6.51
CA PRO A 52 7.72 -1.10 -6.79
C PRO A 52 8.39 0.01 -5.97
N GLY A 53 8.91 -0.30 -4.77
CA GLY A 53 9.66 0.68 -3.96
C GLY A 53 10.94 1.17 -4.63
N MET A 54 11.71 0.29 -5.26
CA MET A 54 12.93 0.65 -6.00
C MET A 54 12.66 1.42 -7.30
N ASN A 55 11.45 1.32 -7.85
CA ASN A 55 11.03 1.95 -9.10
C ASN A 55 9.79 2.84 -8.87
N SER A 56 9.71 3.52 -7.73
CA SER A 56 8.52 4.23 -7.27
C SER A 56 8.08 5.35 -8.23
N ILE A 57 9.03 6.11 -8.77
CA ILE A 57 8.74 7.18 -9.75
C ILE A 57 8.17 6.61 -11.05
N PHE A 58 8.68 5.47 -11.52
CA PHE A 58 8.20 4.83 -12.74
C PHE A 58 6.77 4.34 -12.55
N VAL A 59 6.51 3.65 -11.43
CA VAL A 59 5.16 3.15 -11.11
C VAL A 59 4.18 4.30 -10.94
N TYR A 60 4.59 5.39 -10.29
CA TYR A 60 3.75 6.59 -10.12
C TYR A 60 3.37 7.21 -11.47
N VAL A 61 4.37 7.58 -12.28
CA VAL A 61 4.14 8.22 -13.59
C VAL A 61 3.38 7.27 -14.52
N GLY A 62 3.76 6.00 -14.52
CA GLY A 62 3.09 4.97 -15.30
C GLY A 62 1.61 4.84 -14.92
N HIS A 63 1.28 4.84 -13.63
CA HIS A 63 -0.10 4.80 -13.16
C HIS A 63 -0.84 6.10 -13.50
N SER A 64 -0.22 7.27 -13.37
CA SER A 64 -0.85 8.55 -13.74
C SER A 64 -1.21 8.62 -15.22
N LEU A 65 -0.41 8.01 -16.10
CA LEU A 65 -0.64 8.01 -17.55
C LEU A 65 -1.57 6.87 -17.99
N LEU A 66 -1.41 5.67 -17.44
CA LEU A 66 -2.07 4.45 -17.93
C LEU A 66 -3.21 3.97 -17.01
N GLY A 67 -3.40 4.57 -15.85
CA GLY A 67 -4.33 4.09 -14.82
C GLY A 67 -5.78 4.00 -15.26
N PHE A 68 -6.21 4.86 -16.20
CA PHE A 68 -7.57 4.85 -16.74
C PHE A 68 -7.75 3.95 -17.96
N TYR A 69 -6.65 3.41 -18.50
CA TYR A 69 -6.69 2.60 -19.71
C TYR A 69 -6.73 1.11 -19.36
N PHE A 70 -7.36 0.32 -20.24
CA PHE A 70 -7.22 -1.13 -20.21
C PHE A 70 -5.73 -1.50 -20.37
N PRO A 71 -5.15 -2.41 -19.57
CA PRO A 71 -5.79 -3.39 -18.68
C PRO A 71 -5.90 -2.99 -17.20
N PHE A 72 -5.59 -1.74 -16.82
CA PHE A 72 -5.58 -1.29 -15.42
C PHE A 72 -6.96 -0.85 -14.93
N SER A 73 -7.76 -0.29 -15.82
CA SER A 73 -9.13 0.11 -15.54
C SER A 73 -10.03 -0.22 -16.73
N TRP A 74 -11.26 -0.61 -16.43
CA TRP A 74 -12.33 -0.82 -17.42
C TRP A 74 -13.64 -0.28 -16.85
N GLU A 75 -14.61 -0.03 -17.73
CA GLU A 75 -15.94 0.42 -17.32
C GLU A 75 -16.65 -0.70 -16.54
N ILE A 76 -17.12 -0.37 -15.34
CA ILE A 76 -17.86 -1.28 -14.47
C ILE A 76 -19.33 -1.23 -14.91
N GLY A 77 -19.84 -2.33 -15.47
CA GLY A 77 -21.21 -2.42 -15.96
C GLY A 77 -22.26 -2.55 -14.85
N PHE A 78 -21.89 -3.09 -13.68
CA PHE A 78 -22.82 -3.33 -12.57
C PHE A 78 -22.38 -2.60 -11.29
N GLN A 79 -22.86 -1.36 -11.13
CA GLN A 79 -22.57 -0.50 -9.97
C GLN A 79 -22.99 -1.08 -8.60
N GLN A 80 -23.82 -2.13 -8.57
CA GLN A 80 -24.36 -2.73 -7.35
C GLN A 80 -23.38 -3.70 -6.67
N SER A 81 -22.39 -4.24 -7.38
CA SER A 81 -21.46 -5.23 -6.84
C SER A 81 -20.13 -4.55 -6.46
N HIS A 82 -19.85 -4.43 -5.16
CA HIS A 82 -18.54 -3.94 -4.69
C HIS A 82 -17.38 -4.88 -5.05
N TRP A 83 -17.70 -6.11 -5.43
CA TRP A 83 -16.73 -7.14 -5.77
C TRP A 83 -15.98 -6.83 -7.07
N GLU A 84 -16.67 -6.31 -8.09
CA GLU A 84 -16.04 -5.90 -9.35
C GLU A 84 -14.99 -4.81 -9.13
N LEU A 85 -15.33 -3.81 -8.29
CA LEU A 85 -14.39 -2.76 -7.92
C LEU A 85 -13.18 -3.31 -7.15
N LEU A 86 -13.40 -4.21 -6.19
CA LEU A 86 -12.31 -4.86 -5.44
C LEU A 86 -11.39 -5.65 -6.36
N LEU A 87 -11.96 -6.43 -7.28
CA LEU A 87 -11.21 -7.20 -8.26
C LEU A 87 -10.40 -6.30 -9.19
N GLN A 88 -10.99 -5.22 -9.69
CA GLN A 88 -10.29 -4.26 -10.55
C GLN A 88 -9.09 -3.63 -9.84
N ASN A 89 -9.27 -3.18 -8.60
CA ASN A 89 -8.17 -2.59 -7.82
C ASN A 89 -7.08 -3.63 -7.50
N LEU A 90 -7.47 -4.85 -7.13
CA LEU A 90 -6.51 -5.93 -6.87
C LEU A 90 -5.75 -6.33 -8.14
N TRP A 91 -6.45 -6.36 -9.28
CA TRP A 91 -5.87 -6.66 -10.58
C TRP A 91 -4.91 -5.57 -11.04
N GLY A 92 -5.32 -4.31 -10.99
CA GLY A 92 -4.49 -3.17 -11.38
C GLY A 92 -3.23 -3.07 -10.52
N THR A 93 -3.36 -3.21 -9.20
CA THR A 93 -2.20 -3.23 -8.28
C THR A 93 -1.29 -4.43 -8.53
N GLY A 94 -1.87 -5.62 -8.79
CA GLY A 94 -1.12 -6.82 -9.17
C GLY A 94 -0.31 -6.64 -10.45
N LEU A 95 -0.90 -6.01 -11.48
CA LEU A 95 -0.21 -5.69 -12.73
C LEU A 95 0.97 -4.72 -12.51
N TRP A 96 0.79 -3.68 -11.69
CA TRP A 96 1.88 -2.76 -11.36
C TRP A 96 3.02 -3.44 -10.61
N VAL A 97 2.71 -4.34 -9.68
CA VAL A 97 3.73 -5.16 -8.99
C VAL A 97 4.46 -6.07 -9.98
N LEU A 98 3.74 -6.68 -10.93
CA LEU A 98 4.34 -7.51 -11.97
C LEU A 98 5.26 -6.69 -12.88
N ILE A 99 4.83 -5.51 -13.34
CA ILE A 99 5.64 -4.61 -14.15
C ILE A 99 6.90 -4.19 -13.39
N ALA A 100 6.76 -3.80 -12.12
CA ALA A 100 7.89 -3.45 -11.27
C ALA A 100 8.86 -4.63 -11.09
N PHE A 101 8.34 -5.86 -10.97
CA PHE A 101 9.15 -7.07 -10.93
C PHE A 101 9.91 -7.33 -12.25
N LEU A 102 9.26 -7.12 -13.41
CA LEU A 102 9.92 -7.24 -14.71
C LEU A 102 11.05 -6.22 -14.88
N LEU A 103 10.84 -4.97 -14.46
CA LEU A 103 11.87 -3.93 -14.45
C LEU A 103 13.03 -4.30 -13.53
N TYR A 104 12.73 -4.80 -12.33
CA TYR A 104 13.74 -5.29 -11.40
C TYR A 104 14.58 -6.42 -12.01
N ARG A 105 13.96 -7.38 -12.71
CA ARG A 105 14.69 -8.45 -13.41
C ARG A 105 15.58 -7.92 -14.53
N LYS A 106 15.18 -6.83 -15.20
CA LYS A 106 15.98 -6.15 -16.24
C LYS A 106 17.04 -5.21 -15.66
N LYS A 107 17.14 -5.08 -14.33
CA LYS A 107 18.01 -4.13 -13.62
C LYS A 107 17.86 -2.67 -14.09
N PHE A 108 16.70 -2.32 -14.62
CA PHE A 108 16.39 -0.95 -14.99
C PHE A 108 15.83 -0.23 -13.76
N PHE A 109 16.51 0.82 -13.34
CA PHE A 109 16.13 1.64 -12.19
C PHE A 109 16.08 3.09 -12.60
N LEU A 110 14.87 3.63 -12.70
CA LEU A 110 14.70 5.05 -13.03
C LEU A 110 14.92 5.87 -11.76
N LYS A 111 16.02 6.63 -11.76
CA LYS A 111 16.40 7.56 -10.69
C LYS A 111 16.52 8.94 -11.33
N ILE A 112 15.93 9.94 -10.70
CA ILE A 112 16.06 11.35 -11.08
C ILE A 112 17.18 12.00 -10.27
#